data_AF-A0A956WI59-F1
#
_entry.id   AF-A0A956WI59-F1
#
_cell.length_a   1.000
_cell.length_b   1.000
_cell.length_c   1.000
_cell.angle_alpha   90.00
_cell.angle_beta   90.00
_cell.angle_gamma   90.00
#
_symmetry.space_group_name_H-M   'P 1'
#
loop_
_entity.id
_entity.type
_entity.pdbx_description
1 polymer ?
#
loop_
_entity_poly.entity_id
_entity_poly.type
_entity_poly.pdbx_seq_one_letter_code
_entity_poly.pdbx_strand_id
1 'polypeptide(L)'
;MDSSFWGAVLGAGIGSLVIGAINIWLQRQEHAHARQVQQRQWTQESEWRQEAQRDARALQVHALDAARADQRNEWDRQREDRQQQFEHESLVAVQDAVTRFSDVSRWIHLDKRSRLNFAERNEREEGEEYVSEYPNLTEYGAVFNGLRFSMLTIISRVGDERIRTAAFDLYALALDMVLWSPETWRGNVYGGEDPVSIQERRLPQFIRMVGKLLRNESIDDEVFPAITVAHGDGVVVRAVRAGDAPG
;
A
#
# COMPACT_ATOMS: atom_id res chain seq x y z
N MET A 1 -100.21 35.55 65.63
CA MET A 1 -98.78 35.90 65.45
C MET A 1 -98.13 34.64 64.92
N ASP A 2 -97.92 34.63 63.61
CA ASP A 2 -97.94 33.40 62.82
C ASP A 2 -96.53 32.87 62.60
N SER A 3 -96.27 31.68 63.15
CA SER A 3 -94.99 30.97 63.12
C SER A 3 -94.66 30.31 61.78
N SER A 4 -95.54 30.38 60.78
CA SER A 4 -95.38 29.73 59.47
C SER A 4 -94.54 30.53 58.46
N PHE A 5 -94.47 31.86 58.60
CA PHE A 5 -93.73 32.72 57.66
C PHE A 5 -92.21 32.61 57.82
N TRP A 6 -91.71 32.54 59.06
CA TRP A 6 -90.28 32.41 59.33
C TRP A 6 -89.70 31.04 58.93
N GLY A 7 -90.49 29.96 59.00
CA GLY A 7 -90.07 28.63 58.57
C GLY A 7 -89.84 28.52 57.06
N ALA A 8 -90.65 29.19 56.25
CA ALA A 8 -90.51 29.21 54.79
C ALA A 8 -89.31 30.05 54.32
N VAL A 9 -89.07 31.20 54.96
CA VAL A 9 -87.91 32.07 54.66
C VAL A 9 -86.58 31.40 55.07
N LEU A 10 -86.55 30.71 56.21
CA LEU A 10 -85.40 29.91 56.63
C LEU A 10 -85.17 28.69 55.71
N GLY A 11 -86.24 28.02 55.27
CA GLY A 11 -86.14 26.91 54.32
C GLY A 11 -85.59 27.31 52.94
N ALA A 12 -86.01 28.47 52.41
CA ALA A 12 -85.52 28.98 51.12
C ALA A 12 -84.06 29.47 51.19
N GLY A 13 -83.65 30.07 52.32
CA GLY A 13 -82.25 30.48 52.54
C GLY A 13 -81.29 29.30 52.67
N ILE A 14 -81.72 28.21 53.31
CA ILE A 14 -80.92 26.97 53.42
C ILE A 14 -80.86 26.25 52.08
N GLY A 15 -81.97 26.20 51.33
CA GLY A 15 -82.02 25.59 50.00
C GLY A 15 -81.07 26.25 48.99
N SER A 16 -80.95 27.57 48.98
CA SER A 16 -80.04 28.28 48.06
C SER A 16 -78.57 28.09 48.42
N LEU A 17 -78.24 28.01 49.71
CA LEU A 17 -76.89 27.71 50.19
C LEU A 17 -76.44 26.28 49.83
N VAL A 18 -77.34 25.30 49.94
CA VAL A 18 -77.06 23.90 49.57
C VAL A 18 -76.86 23.77 48.06
N ILE A 19 -77.72 24.39 47.24
CA ILE A 19 -77.57 24.37 45.78
C ILE A 19 -76.30 25.10 45.35
N GLY A 20 -75.97 26.24 45.97
CA GLY A 20 -74.72 26.96 45.73
C GLY A 20 -73.48 26.13 46.08
N ALA A 21 -73.49 25.41 47.21
CA ALA A 21 -72.40 24.54 47.62
C ALA A 21 -72.22 23.34 46.66
N ILE A 22 -73.31 22.73 46.20
CA ILE A 22 -73.29 21.64 45.20
C ILE A 22 -72.73 22.14 43.87
N ASN A 23 -73.12 23.34 43.42
CA ASN A 23 -72.65 23.91 42.17
C ASN A 23 -71.14 24.25 42.21
N ILE A 24 -70.66 24.78 43.34
CA ILE A 24 -69.21 25.02 43.56
C ILE A 24 -68.43 23.70 43.63
N TRP A 25 -69.01 22.66 44.23
CA TRP A 25 -68.38 21.34 44.32
C TRP A 25 -68.28 20.67 42.94
N LEU A 26 -69.35 20.70 42.14
CA LEU A 26 -69.36 20.24 40.76
C LEU A 26 -68.36 21.01 39.88
N GLN A 27 -68.33 22.35 39.97
CA GLN A 27 -67.32 23.16 39.25
C GLN A 27 -65.89 22.81 39.68
N ARG A 28 -65.63 22.59 40.97
CA ARG A 28 -64.30 22.16 41.43
C ARG A 28 -63.92 20.79 40.90
N GLN A 29 -64.89 19.88 40.80
CA GLN A 29 -64.68 18.55 40.25
C GLN A 29 -64.38 18.60 38.74
N GLU A 30 -65.13 19.41 37.98
CA GLU A 30 -64.89 19.66 36.56
C GLU A 30 -63.54 20.35 36.33
N HIS A 31 -63.16 21.35 37.13
CA HIS A 31 -61.85 21.98 37.06
C HIS A 31 -60.70 21.04 37.45
N ALA A 32 -60.94 20.08 38.34
CA ALA A 32 -59.95 19.06 38.68
C ALA A 32 -59.80 18.05 37.54
N HIS A 33 -60.90 17.63 36.92
CA HIS A 33 -60.89 16.75 35.74
C HIS A 33 -60.24 17.41 34.53
N ALA A 34 -60.58 18.68 34.23
CA ALA A 34 -59.98 19.44 33.15
C ALA A 34 -58.45 19.60 33.33
N ARG A 35 -58.00 19.85 34.57
CA ARG A 35 -56.56 19.89 34.89
C ARG A 35 -55.86 18.54 34.71
N GLN A 36 -56.50 17.44 35.09
CA GLN A 36 -55.95 16.10 34.86
C GLN A 36 -55.85 15.76 33.36
N VAL A 37 -56.86 16.13 32.57
CA VAL A 37 -56.84 15.91 31.12
C VAL A 37 -55.74 16.75 30.45
N GLN A 38 -55.59 18.02 30.82
CA GLN A 38 -54.49 18.87 30.36
C GLN A 38 -53.12 18.31 30.73
N GLN A 39 -52.93 17.85 31.97
CA GLN A 39 -51.67 17.23 32.39
C GLN A 39 -51.36 15.97 31.56
N ARG A 40 -52.34 15.09 31.33
CA ARG A 40 -52.14 13.90 30.48
C ARG A 40 -51.75 14.26 29.05
N GLN A 41 -52.41 15.26 28.46
CA GLN A 41 -52.07 15.74 27.11
C GLN A 41 -50.64 16.31 27.06
N TRP A 42 -50.25 17.12 28.04
CA TRP A 42 -48.87 17.64 28.14
C TRP A 42 -47.84 16.52 28.31
N THR A 43 -48.17 15.51 29.11
CA THR A 43 -47.27 14.38 29.35
C THR A 43 -47.07 13.58 28.06
N GLN A 44 -48.15 13.24 27.36
CA GLN A 44 -48.09 12.56 26.06
C GLN A 44 -47.35 13.38 25.00
N GLU A 45 -47.60 14.69 24.93
CA GLU A 45 -46.92 15.55 23.96
C GLU A 45 -45.42 15.66 24.27
N SER A 46 -45.03 15.64 25.55
CA SER A 46 -43.63 15.62 25.96
C SER A 46 -42.94 14.29 25.63
N GLU A 47 -43.63 13.16 25.77
CA GLU A 47 -43.14 11.83 25.39
C GLU A 47 -42.95 11.73 23.87
N TRP A 48 -43.93 12.18 23.08
CA TRP A 48 -43.84 12.25 21.62
C TRP A 48 -42.66 13.11 21.15
N ARG A 49 -42.43 14.27 21.78
CA ARG A 49 -41.27 15.12 21.46
C ARG A 49 -39.96 14.45 21.83
N GLN A 50 -39.90 13.71 22.93
CA GLN A 50 -38.71 12.95 23.31
C GLN A 50 -38.43 11.80 22.33
N GLU A 51 -39.44 11.05 21.91
CA GLU A 51 -39.32 10.00 20.90
C GLU A 51 -38.86 10.56 19.56
N ALA A 52 -39.50 11.63 19.07
CA ALA A 52 -39.07 12.29 17.84
C ALA A 52 -37.62 12.81 17.91
N GLN A 53 -37.17 13.30 19.06
CA GLN A 53 -35.77 13.69 19.26
C GLN A 53 -34.82 12.48 19.28
N ARG A 54 -35.23 11.34 19.86
CA ARG A 54 -34.43 10.11 19.85
C ARG A 54 -34.29 9.56 18.44
N ASP A 55 -35.39 9.52 17.68
CA ASP A 55 -35.39 9.06 16.29
C ASP A 55 -34.56 9.98 15.39
N ALA A 56 -34.71 11.30 15.55
CA ALA A 56 -33.89 12.27 14.83
C ALA A 56 -32.39 12.11 15.14
N ARG A 57 -32.03 11.86 16.40
CA ARG A 57 -30.65 11.56 16.80
C ARG A 57 -30.16 10.22 16.24
N ALA A 58 -30.99 9.18 16.25
CA ALA A 58 -30.65 7.89 15.69
C ALA A 58 -30.37 8.00 14.19
N LEU A 59 -31.21 8.73 13.44
CA LEU A 59 -30.99 9.00 12.01
C LEU A 59 -29.69 9.79 11.77
N GLN A 60 -29.38 10.80 12.60
CA GLN A 60 -28.11 11.54 12.51
C GLN A 60 -26.90 10.64 12.78
N VAL A 61 -26.97 9.76 13.78
CA VAL A 61 -25.90 8.81 14.09
C VAL A 61 -25.69 7.83 12.93
N HIS A 62 -26.77 7.26 12.39
CA HIS A 62 -26.70 6.38 11.22
C HIS A 62 -26.11 7.07 9.98
N ALA A 63 -26.50 8.32 9.72
CA ALA A 63 -25.93 9.10 8.61
C ALA A 63 -24.43 9.38 8.81
N LEU A 64 -24.00 9.69 10.04
CA LEU A 64 -22.59 9.88 10.38
C LEU A 64 -21.78 8.60 10.25
N ASP A 65 -22.33 7.46 10.69
CA ASP A 65 -21.66 6.16 10.59
C ASP A 65 -21.55 5.69 9.14
N ALA A 66 -22.57 5.93 8.31
CA ALA A 66 -22.50 5.71 6.87
C ALA A 66 -21.40 6.57 6.21
N ALA A 67 -21.36 7.87 6.52
CA ALA A 67 -20.33 8.78 6.00
C ALA A 67 -18.90 8.38 6.43
N ARG A 68 -18.73 7.88 7.67
CA ARG A 68 -17.46 7.35 8.16
C ARG A 68 -17.06 6.05 7.45
N ALA A 69 -18.03 5.16 7.18
CA ALA A 69 -17.78 3.93 6.44
C ALA A 69 -17.36 4.24 5.00
N ASP A 70 -18.03 5.19 4.34
CA ASP A 70 -17.67 5.65 2.99
C ASP A 70 -16.26 6.25 2.95
N GLN A 71 -15.92 7.11 3.91
CA GLN A 71 -14.55 7.65 4.03
C GLN A 71 -13.49 6.57 4.23
N ARG A 72 -13.77 5.54 5.03
CA ARG A 72 -12.84 4.41 5.21
C ARG A 72 -12.64 3.65 3.91
N ASN A 73 -13.72 3.34 3.20
CA ASN A 73 -13.66 2.65 1.92
C ASN A 73 -12.87 3.47 0.87
N GLU A 74 -13.02 4.79 0.86
CA GLU A 74 -12.22 5.68 0.01
C GLU A 74 -10.73 5.65 0.38
N TRP A 75 -10.40 5.69 1.68
CA TRP A 75 -9.01 5.62 2.14
C TRP A 75 -8.35 4.26 1.90
N ASP A 76 -9.12 3.18 1.93
CA ASP A 76 -8.63 1.85 1.60
C ASP A 76 -8.34 1.76 0.10
N ARG A 77 -9.26 2.22 -0.76
CA ARG A 77 -9.02 2.31 -2.22
C ARG A 77 -7.81 3.17 -2.57
N GLN A 78 -7.68 4.35 -1.96
CA GLN A 78 -6.51 5.22 -2.16
C GLN A 78 -5.19 4.61 -1.66
N ARG A 79 -5.24 3.69 -0.70
CA ARG A 79 -4.04 2.96 -0.24
C ARG A 79 -3.68 1.88 -1.25
N GLU A 80 -4.65 1.14 -1.74
CA GLU A 80 -4.45 0.13 -2.79
C GLU A 80 -3.91 0.75 -4.08
N ASP A 81 -4.51 1.85 -4.55
CA ASP A 81 -4.06 2.56 -5.77
C ASP A 81 -2.61 3.05 -5.64
N ARG A 82 -2.25 3.63 -4.48
CA ARG A 82 -0.87 4.09 -4.22
C ARG A 82 0.11 2.93 -4.12
N GLN A 83 -0.30 1.82 -3.53
CA GLN A 83 0.54 0.63 -3.44
C GLN A 83 0.79 0.05 -4.83
N GLN A 84 -0.25 -0.10 -5.65
CA GLN A 84 -0.11 -0.57 -7.04
C GLN A 84 0.76 0.37 -7.88
N GLN A 85 0.59 1.68 -7.73
CA GLN A 85 1.43 2.67 -8.42
C GLN A 85 2.90 2.54 -7.99
N PHE A 86 3.17 2.42 -6.69
CA PHE A 86 4.53 2.24 -6.18
C PHE A 86 5.18 0.95 -6.69
N GLU A 87 4.42 -0.15 -6.73
CA GLU A 87 4.89 -1.43 -7.27
C GLU A 87 5.21 -1.32 -8.77
N HIS A 88 4.33 -0.68 -9.54
CA HIS A 88 4.53 -0.43 -10.96
C HIS A 88 5.79 0.42 -11.21
N GLU A 89 5.95 1.54 -10.49
CA GLU A 89 7.13 2.41 -10.60
C GLU A 89 8.42 1.67 -10.22
N SER A 90 8.37 0.83 -9.18
CA SER A 90 9.52 0.03 -8.76
C SER A 90 9.93 -1.01 -9.80
N LEU A 91 8.97 -1.65 -10.46
CA LEU A 91 9.22 -2.59 -11.56
C LEU A 91 9.83 -1.90 -12.79
N VAL A 92 9.32 -0.74 -13.17
CA VAL A 92 9.88 0.06 -14.27
C VAL A 92 11.32 0.49 -13.94
N ALA A 93 11.55 0.99 -12.72
CA ALA A 93 12.85 1.45 -12.28
C ALA A 93 13.89 0.33 -12.26
N VAL A 94 13.54 -0.86 -11.76
CA VAL A 94 14.49 -2.00 -11.75
C VAL A 94 14.77 -2.51 -13.16
N GLN A 95 13.78 -2.52 -14.06
CA GLN A 95 13.99 -2.94 -15.44
C GLN A 95 14.97 -2.01 -16.17
N ASP A 96 14.77 -0.70 -16.09
CA ASP A 96 15.67 0.29 -16.71
C ASP A 96 17.09 0.17 -16.13
N ALA A 97 17.19 0.16 -14.81
CA ALA A 97 18.48 0.17 -14.12
C ALA A 97 19.29 -1.10 -14.40
N VAL A 98 18.69 -2.29 -14.29
CA VAL A 98 19.37 -3.57 -14.60
C VAL A 98 19.80 -3.63 -16.06
N THR A 99 18.94 -3.20 -17.00
CA THR A 99 19.26 -3.22 -18.43
C THR A 99 20.47 -2.34 -18.74
N ARG A 100 20.43 -1.08 -18.29
CA ARG A 100 21.53 -0.12 -18.51
C ARG A 100 22.81 -0.57 -17.83
N PHE A 101 22.71 -1.08 -16.60
CA PHE A 101 23.87 -1.55 -15.84
C PHE A 101 24.52 -2.76 -16.52
N SER A 102 23.72 -3.69 -17.02
CA SER A 102 24.19 -4.88 -17.75
C SER A 102 24.85 -4.48 -19.07
N ASP A 103 24.25 -3.54 -19.82
CA ASP A 103 24.79 -3.10 -21.10
C ASP A 103 26.16 -2.43 -20.97
N VAL A 104 26.30 -1.46 -20.06
CA VAL A 104 27.59 -0.77 -19.87
C VAL A 104 28.66 -1.73 -19.35
N SER A 105 28.27 -2.67 -18.49
CA SER A 105 29.19 -3.68 -17.94
C SER A 105 29.70 -4.63 -19.02
N ARG A 106 28.83 -5.05 -19.95
CA ARG A 106 29.21 -5.81 -21.13
C ARG A 106 30.23 -5.07 -21.98
N TRP A 107 30.01 -3.79 -22.31
CA TRP A 107 30.93 -3.05 -23.16
C TRP A 107 32.30 -2.85 -22.51
N ILE A 108 32.34 -2.54 -21.21
CA ILE A 108 33.59 -2.43 -20.46
C ILE A 108 34.33 -3.78 -20.44
N HIS A 109 33.61 -4.88 -20.22
CA HIS A 109 34.21 -6.22 -20.23
C HIS A 109 34.80 -6.60 -21.59
N LEU A 110 34.06 -6.35 -22.67
CA LEU A 110 34.52 -6.63 -24.03
C LEU A 110 35.77 -5.82 -24.38
N ASP A 111 35.83 -4.53 -24.02
CA ASP A 111 37.05 -3.72 -24.20
C ASP A 111 38.24 -4.31 -23.44
N LYS A 112 38.05 -4.66 -22.16
CA LYS A 112 39.12 -5.30 -21.36
C LYS A 112 39.61 -6.59 -22.01
N ARG A 113 38.69 -7.43 -22.50
CA ARG A 113 39.03 -8.68 -23.19
C ARG A 113 39.77 -8.43 -24.50
N SER A 114 39.35 -7.43 -25.29
CA SER A 114 40.04 -7.04 -26.52
C SER A 114 41.45 -6.53 -26.25
N ARG A 115 41.67 -5.76 -25.17
CA ARG A 115 43.00 -5.33 -24.72
C ARG A 115 43.88 -6.51 -24.32
N LEU A 116 43.35 -7.48 -23.57
CA LEU A 116 44.10 -8.68 -23.19
C LEU A 116 44.52 -9.47 -24.44
N ASN A 117 43.57 -9.73 -25.34
CA ASN A 117 43.85 -10.44 -26.58
C ASN A 117 44.91 -9.72 -27.41
N PHE A 118 44.82 -8.38 -27.53
CA PHE A 118 45.83 -7.57 -28.19
C PHE A 118 47.20 -7.71 -27.52
N ALA A 119 47.26 -7.66 -26.18
CA ALA A 119 48.48 -7.81 -25.40
C ALA A 119 49.11 -9.21 -25.47
N GLU A 120 48.35 -10.23 -25.87
CA GLU A 120 48.82 -11.61 -26.04
C GLU A 120 49.12 -11.98 -27.50
N ARG A 121 48.75 -11.13 -28.48
CA ARG A 121 49.08 -11.38 -29.89
C ARG A 121 50.60 -11.38 -30.07
N ASN A 122 51.13 -12.49 -30.58
CA ASN A 122 52.55 -12.67 -30.86
C ASN A 122 53.02 -12.01 -32.17
N GLU A 123 52.08 -11.64 -33.05
CA GLU A 123 52.36 -11.12 -34.41
C GLU A 123 52.15 -9.60 -34.53
N ARG A 124 52.39 -8.85 -33.44
CA ARG A 124 52.23 -7.38 -33.48
C ARG A 124 53.39 -6.71 -34.22
N GLU A 125 53.06 -5.69 -35.00
CA GLU A 125 54.08 -4.82 -35.57
C GLU A 125 54.69 -3.95 -34.46
N GLU A 126 55.99 -3.63 -34.58
CA GLU A 126 56.67 -2.78 -33.60
C GLU A 126 56.04 -1.38 -33.63
N GLY A 127 55.50 -0.95 -32.48
CA GLY A 127 54.77 0.33 -32.35
C GLY A 127 53.26 0.25 -32.64
N GLU A 128 52.70 -0.93 -32.91
CA GLU A 128 51.25 -1.10 -33.01
C GLU A 128 50.57 -0.77 -31.66
N GLU A 129 49.68 0.22 -31.65
CA GLU A 129 48.90 0.61 -30.47
C GLU A 129 47.50 -0.02 -30.48
N TYR A 130 46.98 -0.33 -29.30
CA TYR A 130 45.61 -0.79 -29.16
C TYR A 130 44.62 0.34 -29.46
N VAL A 131 43.73 0.10 -30.43
CA VAL A 131 42.58 0.97 -30.70
C VAL A 131 41.32 0.30 -30.17
N SER A 132 40.61 0.98 -29.28
CA SER A 132 39.35 0.47 -28.76
C SER A 132 38.26 0.54 -29.82
N GLU A 133 37.53 -0.56 -29.98
CA GLU A 133 36.29 -0.62 -30.79
C GLU A 133 35.10 0.05 -30.10
N TYR A 134 35.28 0.49 -28.84
CA TYR A 134 34.23 1.01 -27.97
C TYR A 134 34.54 2.47 -27.60
N PRO A 135 34.21 3.44 -28.48
CA PRO A 135 34.64 4.85 -28.31
C PRO A 135 34.07 5.53 -27.07
N ASN A 136 32.97 5.01 -26.50
CA ASN A 136 32.25 5.63 -25.38
C ASN A 136 32.62 5.06 -24.01
N LEU A 137 33.78 4.41 -23.85
CA LEU A 137 34.19 3.78 -22.58
C LEU A 137 34.17 4.72 -21.38
N THR A 138 34.57 5.98 -21.56
CA THR A 138 34.52 7.00 -20.50
C THR A 138 33.08 7.22 -20.01
N GLU A 139 32.13 7.28 -20.94
CA GLU A 139 30.71 7.43 -20.63
C GLU A 139 30.16 6.17 -19.96
N TYR A 140 30.50 4.98 -20.47
CA TYR A 140 30.10 3.71 -19.87
C TYR A 140 30.60 3.57 -18.43
N GLY A 141 31.85 3.97 -18.17
CA GLY A 141 32.42 4.00 -16.82
C GLY A 141 31.70 4.97 -15.90
N ALA A 142 31.30 6.15 -16.39
CA ALA A 142 30.53 7.12 -15.62
C ALA A 142 29.13 6.57 -15.25
N VAL A 143 28.43 5.96 -16.22
CA VAL A 143 27.12 5.32 -16.00
C VAL A 143 27.23 4.17 -15.01
N PHE A 144 28.23 3.30 -15.17
CA PHE A 144 28.49 2.19 -14.24
C PHE A 144 28.68 2.70 -12.81
N ASN A 145 29.55 3.71 -12.60
CA ASN A 145 29.81 4.23 -11.26
C ASN A 145 28.57 4.94 -10.67
N GLY A 146 27.77 5.63 -11.47
CA GLY A 146 26.52 6.26 -11.02
C GLY A 146 25.47 5.23 -10.57
N LEU A 147 25.35 4.12 -11.30
CA LEU A 147 24.37 3.08 -11.01
C LEU A 147 24.84 2.11 -9.92
N ARG A 148 26.13 1.78 -9.86
CA ARG A 148 26.68 0.77 -8.94
C ARG A 148 26.25 0.95 -7.48
N PHE A 149 26.17 2.20 -7.01
CA PHE A 149 25.79 2.52 -5.62
C PHE A 149 24.27 2.62 -5.40
N SER A 150 23.47 2.85 -6.46
CA SER A 150 22.02 2.99 -6.36
C SER A 150 21.26 1.69 -6.68
N MET A 151 21.87 0.76 -7.40
CA MET A 151 21.26 -0.51 -7.84
C MET A 151 20.64 -1.31 -6.69
N LEU A 152 21.38 -1.52 -5.59
CA LEU A 152 20.86 -2.30 -4.46
C LEU A 152 19.61 -1.66 -3.84
N THR A 153 19.56 -0.32 -3.77
CA THR A 153 18.38 0.41 -3.32
C THR A 153 17.20 0.21 -4.26
N ILE A 154 17.43 0.29 -5.58
CA ILE A 154 16.39 0.06 -6.59
C ILE A 154 15.84 -1.37 -6.49
N ILE A 155 16.72 -2.37 -6.41
CA ILE A 155 16.36 -3.78 -6.25
C ILE A 155 15.55 -4.00 -4.97
N SER A 156 15.96 -3.38 -3.84
CA SER A 156 15.29 -3.56 -2.55
C SER A 156 13.82 -3.11 -2.52
N ARG A 157 13.43 -2.18 -3.41
CA ARG A 157 12.06 -1.65 -3.49
C ARG A 157 11.07 -2.58 -4.21
N VAL A 158 11.58 -3.56 -4.94
CA VAL A 158 10.74 -4.51 -5.67
C VAL A 158 9.99 -5.40 -4.69
N GLY A 159 8.66 -5.51 -4.82
CA GLY A 159 7.85 -6.37 -3.95
C GLY A 159 8.08 -7.87 -4.19
N ASP A 160 8.18 -8.27 -5.46
CA ASP A 160 8.34 -9.68 -5.85
C ASP A 160 9.78 -10.20 -5.64
N GLU A 161 9.90 -11.28 -4.87
CA GLU A 161 11.18 -11.87 -4.48
C GLU A 161 11.95 -12.51 -5.64
N ARG A 162 11.26 -13.06 -6.63
CA ARG A 162 11.89 -13.68 -7.80
C ARG A 162 12.52 -12.63 -8.69
N ILE A 163 11.83 -11.51 -8.89
CA ILE A 163 12.40 -10.35 -9.60
C ILE A 163 13.59 -9.78 -8.83
N ARG A 164 13.46 -9.63 -7.50
CA ARG A 164 14.55 -9.14 -6.65
C ARG A 164 15.80 -10.01 -6.78
N THR A 165 15.64 -11.32 -6.71
CA THR A 165 16.74 -12.30 -6.84
C THR A 165 17.36 -12.25 -8.23
N ALA A 166 16.54 -12.29 -9.30
CA ALA A 166 17.04 -12.22 -10.67
C ALA A 166 17.81 -10.92 -10.96
N ALA A 167 17.30 -9.79 -10.46
CA ALA A 167 17.97 -8.49 -10.58
C ALA A 167 19.30 -8.46 -9.83
N PHE A 168 19.34 -9.06 -8.63
CA PHE A 168 20.57 -9.18 -7.85
C PHE A 168 21.63 -10.05 -8.56
N ASP A 169 21.23 -11.20 -9.10
CA ASP A 169 22.14 -12.08 -9.83
C ASP A 169 22.74 -11.39 -11.06
N LEU A 170 21.92 -10.64 -11.83
CA LEU A 170 22.40 -9.84 -12.96
C LEU A 170 23.31 -8.69 -12.51
N TYR A 171 22.99 -8.03 -11.40
CA TYR A 171 23.84 -7.01 -10.80
C TYR A 171 25.22 -7.56 -10.40
N ALA A 172 25.26 -8.73 -9.76
CA ALA A 172 26.50 -9.38 -9.35
C ALA A 172 27.35 -9.77 -10.57
N LEU A 173 26.75 -10.41 -11.58
CA LEU A 173 27.43 -10.74 -12.83
C LEU A 173 28.02 -9.48 -13.50
N ALA A 174 27.23 -8.42 -13.61
CA ALA A 174 27.65 -7.15 -14.21
C ALA A 174 28.79 -6.48 -13.41
N LEU A 175 28.74 -6.53 -12.08
CA LEU A 175 29.83 -6.07 -11.23
C LEU A 175 31.11 -6.84 -11.51
N ASP A 176 31.05 -8.17 -11.51
CA ASP A 176 32.23 -9.00 -11.73
C ASP A 176 32.84 -8.69 -13.10
N MET A 177 32.00 -8.58 -14.14
CA MET A 177 32.44 -8.27 -15.52
C MET A 177 33.28 -7.00 -15.60
N VAL A 178 32.94 -5.99 -14.79
CA VAL A 178 33.65 -4.70 -14.73
C VAL A 178 34.79 -4.70 -13.73
N LEU A 179 34.68 -5.40 -12.60
CA LEU A 179 35.68 -5.31 -11.53
C LEU A 179 36.83 -6.28 -11.69
N TRP A 180 36.61 -7.44 -12.31
CA TRP A 180 37.63 -8.48 -12.41
C TRP A 180 38.50 -8.32 -13.67
N SER A 181 39.68 -8.94 -13.65
CA SER A 181 40.53 -9.08 -14.84
C SER A 181 39.90 -10.09 -15.79
N PRO A 182 39.93 -9.89 -17.12
CA PRO A 182 39.51 -10.91 -18.09
C PRO A 182 40.19 -12.27 -17.90
N GLU A 183 41.40 -12.29 -17.34
CA GLU A 183 42.15 -13.53 -17.03
C GLU A 183 41.45 -14.37 -15.95
N THR A 184 40.83 -13.72 -14.96
CA THR A 184 40.08 -14.39 -13.89
C THR A 184 38.97 -15.27 -14.47
N TRP A 185 38.35 -14.83 -15.56
CA TRP A 185 37.27 -15.55 -16.24
C TRP A 185 37.72 -16.82 -16.97
N ARG A 186 39.01 -16.93 -17.29
CA ARG A 186 39.58 -18.18 -17.81
C ARG A 186 39.56 -19.29 -16.76
N GLY A 187 39.56 -18.93 -15.48
CA GLY A 187 39.54 -19.83 -14.33
C GLY A 187 38.13 -20.25 -13.92
N ASN A 188 37.42 -20.99 -14.78
CA ASN A 188 36.17 -21.72 -14.50
C ASN A 188 35.13 -21.03 -13.57
N VAL A 189 35.06 -19.70 -13.55
CA VAL A 189 34.34 -18.94 -12.51
C VAL A 189 32.85 -19.26 -12.50
N TYR A 190 32.20 -19.31 -13.65
CA TYR A 190 30.77 -19.61 -13.78
C TYR A 190 30.58 -20.94 -14.52
N GLY A 191 31.27 -21.98 -14.07
CA GLY A 191 31.28 -23.28 -14.76
C GLY A 191 31.92 -23.21 -16.14
N GLY A 192 32.78 -22.21 -16.35
CA GLY A 192 33.52 -22.00 -17.59
C GLY A 192 32.72 -21.25 -18.65
N GLU A 193 31.50 -20.83 -18.33
CA GLU A 193 30.70 -20.02 -19.22
C GLU A 193 31.20 -18.57 -19.26
N ASP A 194 31.21 -18.02 -20.48
CA ASP A 194 31.52 -16.62 -20.72
C ASP A 194 30.42 -15.72 -20.14
N PRO A 195 30.77 -14.68 -19.36
CA PRO A 195 29.79 -13.87 -18.66
C PRO A 195 28.86 -13.10 -19.60
N VAL A 196 29.34 -12.69 -20.78
CA VAL A 196 28.48 -12.05 -21.80
C VAL A 196 27.41 -13.03 -22.27
N SER A 197 27.79 -14.28 -22.52
CA SER A 197 26.86 -15.34 -22.91
C SER A 197 25.82 -15.64 -21.83
N ILE A 198 26.20 -15.62 -20.55
CA ILE A 198 25.26 -15.76 -19.43
C ILE A 198 24.28 -14.58 -19.44
N GLN A 199 24.78 -13.35 -19.53
CA GLN A 199 23.98 -12.12 -19.55
C GLN A 199 22.99 -12.11 -20.72
N GLU A 200 23.42 -12.49 -21.93
CA GLU A 200 22.58 -12.50 -23.14
C GLU A 200 21.40 -13.46 -23.05
N ARG A 201 21.50 -14.53 -22.25
CA ARG A 201 20.37 -15.43 -21.98
C ARG A 201 19.50 -14.93 -20.84
N ARG A 202 20.11 -14.36 -19.80
CA ARG A 202 19.44 -14.02 -18.53
C ARG A 202 18.74 -12.67 -18.55
N LEU A 203 19.34 -11.66 -19.18
CA LEU A 203 18.75 -10.32 -19.25
C LEU A 203 17.39 -10.31 -19.98
N PRO A 204 17.23 -10.94 -21.15
CA PRO A 204 15.91 -11.01 -21.81
C PRO A 204 14.86 -11.76 -20.98
N GLN A 205 15.29 -12.78 -20.23
CA GLN A 205 14.40 -13.51 -19.33
C GLN A 205 13.92 -12.63 -18.18
N PHE A 206 14.82 -11.89 -17.54
CA PHE A 206 14.47 -10.91 -16.51
C PHE A 206 13.50 -9.85 -17.04
N ILE A 207 13.79 -9.25 -18.22
CA ILE A 207 12.92 -8.25 -18.85
C ILE A 207 11.52 -8.82 -19.10
N ARG A 208 11.42 -10.08 -19.54
CA ARG A 208 10.13 -10.74 -19.75
C ARG A 208 9.36 -10.96 -18.46
N MET A 209 10.03 -11.39 -17.39
CA MET A 209 9.42 -11.55 -16.06
C MET A 209 8.86 -10.22 -15.54
N VAL A 210 9.62 -9.14 -15.62
CA VAL A 210 9.14 -7.80 -15.22
C VAL A 210 7.98 -7.36 -16.12
N GLY A 211 8.10 -7.55 -17.43
CA GLY A 211 7.04 -7.23 -18.39
C GLY A 211 5.73 -7.96 -18.12
N LYS A 212 5.78 -9.23 -17.69
CA LYS A 212 4.59 -9.99 -17.26
C LYS A 212 3.92 -9.34 -16.05
N LEU A 213 4.69 -9.03 -15.00
CA LEU A 213 4.14 -8.38 -13.81
C LEU A 213 3.56 -6.99 -14.11
N LEU A 214 4.20 -6.20 -14.98
CA LEU A 214 3.67 -4.90 -15.41
C LEU A 214 2.33 -5.02 -16.17
N ARG A 215 2.02 -6.19 -16.73
CA ARG A 215 0.72 -6.52 -17.36
C ARG A 215 -0.23 -7.28 -16.44
N ASN A 216 0.09 -7.40 -15.15
CA ASN A 216 -0.65 -8.22 -14.17
C ASN A 216 -0.75 -9.71 -14.56
N GLU A 217 0.26 -10.24 -15.25
CA GLU A 217 0.39 -11.65 -15.60
C GLU A 217 1.24 -12.38 -14.54
N SER A 218 0.94 -13.67 -14.29
CA SER A 218 1.78 -14.51 -13.43
C SER A 218 3.14 -14.81 -14.09
N ILE A 219 4.17 -14.94 -13.25
CA ILE A 219 5.53 -15.35 -13.63
C ILE A 219 5.89 -16.76 -13.12
N ASP A 220 4.90 -17.55 -12.69
CA ASP A 220 5.12 -18.90 -12.14
C ASP A 220 5.71 -19.90 -13.14
N ASP A 221 5.53 -19.64 -14.43
CA ASP A 221 6.12 -20.38 -15.54
C ASP A 221 7.55 -19.94 -15.90
N GLU A 222 8.02 -18.80 -15.37
CA GLU A 222 9.37 -18.30 -15.62
C GLU A 222 10.36 -18.87 -14.59
N VAL A 223 11.20 -19.81 -15.04
CA VAL A 223 12.30 -20.34 -14.22
C VAL A 223 13.55 -19.53 -14.47
N PHE A 224 13.93 -18.63 -13.56
CA PHE A 224 15.22 -17.94 -13.58
C PHE A 224 16.26 -18.74 -12.76
N PRO A 225 17.13 -19.53 -13.41
CA PRO A 225 18.17 -20.29 -12.72
C PRO A 225 19.21 -19.32 -12.15
N ALA A 226 19.59 -19.58 -10.89
CA ALA A 226 20.57 -18.76 -10.20
C ALA A 226 21.91 -18.69 -10.97
N ILE A 227 22.54 -17.54 -10.94
CA ILE A 227 23.88 -17.33 -11.51
C ILE A 227 24.90 -17.51 -10.38
N THR A 228 25.57 -18.66 -10.33
CA THR A 228 26.44 -19.03 -9.21
C THR A 228 27.90 -19.19 -9.63
N VAL A 229 28.82 -18.66 -8.82
CA VAL A 229 30.26 -18.88 -8.96
C VAL A 229 30.60 -20.35 -8.59
N ALA A 230 31.32 -21.04 -9.47
CA ALA A 230 31.64 -22.48 -9.40
C ALA A 230 32.68 -22.84 -8.34
N HIS A 231 33.39 -21.86 -7.79
CA HIS A 231 34.25 -22.03 -6.62
C HIS A 231 33.69 -21.12 -5.54
N GLY A 232 33.09 -21.74 -4.52
CA GLY A 232 32.23 -21.11 -3.51
C GLY A 232 32.86 -20.06 -2.58
N ASP A 233 33.94 -19.39 -3.00
CA ASP A 233 34.63 -18.35 -2.23
C ASP A 233 34.39 -16.92 -2.77
N GLY A 234 33.52 -16.75 -3.77
CA GLY A 234 33.06 -15.43 -4.24
C GLY A 234 31.81 -14.98 -3.49
N VAL A 235 32.00 -14.32 -2.34
CA VAL A 235 30.99 -13.60 -1.52
C VAL A 235 29.57 -14.16 -1.62
N VAL A 236 29.26 -15.09 -0.73
CA VAL A 236 27.88 -15.46 -0.39
C VAL A 236 27.17 -14.24 0.20
N VAL A 237 26.51 -13.44 -0.64
CA VAL A 237 25.33 -12.64 -0.22
C VAL A 237 24.08 -13.51 -0.38
N ARG A 238 24.12 -14.74 0.12
CA ARG A 238 22.91 -15.48 0.52
C ARG A 238 22.88 -15.54 2.03
N ALA A 239 22.64 -14.39 2.67
CA ALA A 239 22.39 -14.34 4.10
C ALA A 239 21.36 -13.26 4.44
N VAL A 240 20.17 -13.34 3.85
CA VAL A 240 18.92 -12.94 4.52
C VAL A 240 17.82 -13.91 4.10
N ARG A 241 17.97 -15.19 4.45
CA ARG A 241 16.77 -16.03 4.65
C ARG A 241 16.37 -15.81 6.10
N ALA A 242 15.34 -14.99 6.30
CA ALA A 242 14.56 -15.01 7.52
C ALA A 242 13.97 -16.42 7.66
N GLY A 243 14.22 -17.07 8.80
CA GLY A 243 13.67 -18.37 9.12
C GLY A 243 14.73 -19.47 9.19
N ASP A 244 15.47 -19.48 10.30
CA ASP A 244 15.86 -20.68 11.03
C ASP A 244 16.54 -20.22 12.33
N ALA A 245 15.73 -19.72 13.26
CA ALA A 245 16.09 -19.68 14.67
C ALA A 245 15.68 -21.04 15.27
N PRO A 246 16.61 -21.85 15.79
CA PRO A 246 16.24 -23.00 16.60
C PRO A 246 15.89 -22.51 18.01
N GLY A 247 14.75 -23.00 18.52
CA GLY A 247 14.44 -23.19 19.96
C GLY A 247 14.67 -22.03 20.91
#